data_AF-A0A212JKF5-F1
#
_entry.id   AF-A0A212JKF5-F1
#
_cell.length_a   1.000
_cell.length_b   1.000
_cell.length_c   1.000
_cell.angle_alpha   90.00
_cell.angle_beta   90.00
_cell.angle_gamma   90.00
#
_symmetry.space_group_name_H-M   'P 1'
#
loop_
_entity.id
_entity.type
_entity.pdbx_description
1 polymer ?
#
loop_
_entity_poly.entity_id
_entity_poly.type
_entity_poly.pdbx_seq_one_letter_code
_entity_poly.pdbx_strand_id
1 'polypeptide(L)'
;MKWSLIKYISFLSLVLLFNLSGYSQNGYEKRVEKYQNQWANLIPTHIKFQYAGGMGLISIGTGWDYGKNNQWETDVFFGFLPKYSTKENKITFTLKQNFIPWTKPIGTKGFYIDPLACGLYINTILNGDFWISEPDKYPNDYYSFSTKMRFNVYIGQRLTYKIPHEKRFFAKSVTAFYELSTNDLYLASAFTNKYLKPKDYLRLSFGLKLQLF
;
A
#
# COMPACT_ATOMS: atom_id res chain seq x y z
N MET A 1 -67.28 -31.42 16.75
CA MET A 1 -65.99 -31.30 16.02
C MET A 1 -64.94 -32.12 16.75
N LYS A 2 -64.33 -33.11 16.06
CA LYS A 2 -63.53 -34.18 16.70
C LYS A 2 -62.19 -33.63 17.23
N TRP A 3 -61.94 -33.82 18.52
CA TRP A 3 -60.72 -33.42 19.26
C TRP A 3 -59.40 -33.91 18.61
N SER A 4 -59.47 -34.94 17.78
CA SER A 4 -58.32 -35.46 17.01
C SER A 4 -57.82 -34.47 15.95
N LEU A 5 -58.71 -33.70 15.31
CA LEU A 5 -58.33 -32.72 14.27
C LEU A 5 -57.46 -31.59 14.84
N ILE A 6 -57.76 -31.14 16.06
CA ILE A 6 -57.01 -30.08 16.74
C ILE A 6 -55.58 -30.55 17.06
N LYS A 7 -55.40 -31.81 17.45
CA LYS A 7 -54.07 -32.39 17.71
C LYS A 7 -53.22 -32.47 16.44
N TYR A 8 -53.81 -32.86 15.31
CA TYR A 8 -53.10 -32.91 14.03
C TYR A 8 -52.71 -31.52 13.53
N ILE A 9 -53.59 -30.52 13.67
CA ILE A 9 -53.30 -29.14 13.28
C ILE A 9 -52.19 -28.54 14.16
N SER A 10 -52.22 -28.79 15.47
CA SER A 10 -51.16 -28.37 16.40
C SER A 10 -49.81 -29.01 16.07
N PHE A 11 -49.80 -30.31 15.73
CA PHE A 11 -48.58 -31.00 15.34
C PHE A 11 -48.02 -30.48 14.01
N LEU A 12 -48.88 -30.23 13.02
CA LEU A 12 -48.48 -29.67 11.73
C LEU A 12 -47.92 -28.24 11.89
N SER A 13 -48.53 -27.43 12.76
CA SER A 13 -48.05 -26.11 13.14
C SER A 13 -46.66 -26.16 13.79
N LEU A 14 -46.43 -27.13 14.69
CA LEU A 14 -45.15 -27.29 15.37
C LEU A 14 -44.03 -27.71 14.38
N VAL A 15 -44.34 -28.59 13.44
CA VAL A 15 -43.40 -29.02 12.38
C VAL A 15 -43.10 -27.86 11.41
N LEU A 16 -44.10 -27.04 11.07
CA LEU A 16 -43.89 -25.84 10.26
C LEU A 16 -43.00 -24.81 10.99
N LEU A 17 -43.20 -24.60 12.29
CA LEU A 17 -42.39 -23.68 13.10
C LEU A 17 -40.92 -24.14 13.25
N PHE A 18 -40.66 -25.45 13.28
CA PHE A 18 -39.30 -26.02 13.33
C PHE A 18 -38.50 -25.80 12.03
N ASN A 19 -39.16 -25.74 10.87
CA ASN A 19 -38.46 -25.53 9.59
C ASN A 19 -38.03 -24.07 9.36
N LEU A 20 -38.67 -23.10 10.04
CA LEU A 20 -38.32 -21.68 9.93
C LEU A 20 -37.01 -21.32 10.65
N SER A 21 -36.56 -22.12 11.63
CA SER A 21 -35.36 -21.83 12.43
C SER A 21 -34.05 -21.95 11.64
N GLY A 22 -34.00 -22.82 10.63
CA GLY A 22 -32.78 -23.10 9.85
C GLY A 22 -32.45 -22.07 8.76
N TYR A 23 -33.41 -21.23 8.36
CA TYR A 23 -33.20 -20.26 7.26
C TYR A 23 -32.50 -18.96 7.71
N SER A 24 -32.55 -18.63 9.02
CA SER A 24 -31.99 -17.39 9.58
C SER A 24 -30.47 -17.45 9.78
N GLN A 25 -29.92 -18.62 10.12
CA GLN A 25 -28.47 -18.82 10.32
C GLN A 25 -27.66 -18.49 9.07
N ASN A 26 -28.16 -18.86 7.89
CA ASN A 26 -27.49 -18.66 6.60
C ASN A 26 -27.21 -17.18 6.26
N GLY A 27 -28.07 -16.25 6.70
CA GLY A 27 -27.89 -14.81 6.47
C GLY A 27 -26.99 -14.12 7.49
N TYR A 28 -26.93 -14.65 8.72
CA TYR A 28 -26.02 -14.16 9.75
C TYR A 28 -24.59 -14.63 9.49
N GLU A 29 -24.39 -15.92 9.18
CA GLU A 29 -23.06 -16.49 8.87
C GLU A 29 -22.42 -15.80 7.66
N LYS A 30 -23.16 -15.58 6.58
CA LYS A 30 -22.67 -14.82 5.42
C LYS A 30 -22.28 -13.38 5.75
N ARG A 31 -22.91 -12.75 6.75
CA ARG A 31 -22.52 -11.41 7.22
C ARG A 31 -21.23 -11.47 8.03
N VAL A 32 -21.13 -12.42 8.96
CA VAL A 32 -19.92 -12.63 9.77
C VAL A 32 -18.73 -12.96 8.88
N GLU A 33 -18.89 -13.84 7.89
CA GLU A 33 -17.85 -14.18 6.91
C GLU A 33 -17.41 -12.95 6.10
N LYS A 34 -18.36 -12.11 5.64
CA LYS A 34 -18.02 -10.85 4.96
C LYS A 34 -17.21 -9.92 5.85
N TYR A 35 -17.60 -9.75 7.11
CA TYR A 35 -16.84 -8.92 8.05
C TYR A 35 -15.44 -9.50 8.29
N GLN A 36 -15.32 -10.81 8.54
CA GLN A 36 -14.03 -11.47 8.73
C GLN A 36 -13.13 -11.30 7.51
N ASN A 37 -13.66 -11.47 6.29
CA ASN A 37 -12.91 -11.25 5.06
C ASN A 37 -12.48 -9.78 4.88
N GLN A 38 -13.33 -8.81 5.25
CA GLN A 38 -12.95 -7.40 5.24
C GLN A 38 -11.81 -7.10 6.22
N TRP A 39 -11.89 -7.63 7.44
CA TRP A 39 -10.82 -7.48 8.43
C TRP A 39 -9.52 -8.18 8.01
N ALA A 40 -9.61 -9.35 7.37
CA ALA A 40 -8.45 -10.05 6.83
C ALA A 40 -7.76 -9.24 5.71
N ASN A 41 -8.53 -8.53 4.88
CA ASN A 41 -7.98 -7.68 3.82
C ASN A 41 -7.26 -6.42 4.33
N LEU A 42 -7.47 -6.03 5.61
CA LEU A 42 -6.72 -4.93 6.23
C LEU A 42 -5.30 -5.34 6.62
N ILE A 43 -5.04 -6.64 6.75
CA ILE A 43 -3.70 -7.15 7.07
C ILE A 43 -2.79 -6.88 5.87
N PRO A 44 -1.63 -6.22 6.07
CA PRO A 44 -0.71 -5.96 4.97
C PRO A 44 -0.13 -7.25 4.40
N THR A 45 0.05 -7.29 3.07
CA THR A 45 0.55 -8.47 2.36
C THR A 45 2.07 -8.58 2.43
N HIS A 46 2.76 -7.45 2.59
CA HIS A 46 4.21 -7.38 2.50
C HIS A 46 4.79 -6.19 3.28
N ILE A 47 6.10 -6.29 3.54
CA ILE A 47 6.91 -5.25 4.17
C ILE A 47 7.97 -4.77 3.17
N LYS A 48 8.27 -3.47 3.19
CA LYS A 48 9.30 -2.86 2.37
C LYS A 48 10.31 -2.09 3.20
N PHE A 49 11.55 -2.19 2.76
CA PHE A 49 12.65 -1.36 3.21
C PHE A 49 13.18 -0.60 2.01
N GLN A 50 13.34 0.71 2.16
CA GLN A 50 13.88 1.59 1.12
C GLN A 50 15.00 2.45 1.70
N TYR A 51 16.09 2.51 0.97
CA TYR A 51 17.26 3.32 1.25
C TYR A 51 17.37 4.45 0.22
N ALA A 52 17.56 5.66 0.74
CA ALA A 52 17.62 6.91 0.00
C ALA A 52 16.36 7.22 -0.82
N GLY A 53 16.44 8.25 -1.65
CA GLY A 53 15.31 8.78 -2.42
C GLY A 53 14.63 9.97 -1.74
N GLY A 54 13.57 10.49 -2.36
CA GLY A 54 12.86 11.67 -1.84
C GLY A 54 12.11 11.48 -0.52
N MET A 55 12.21 10.30 0.10
CA MET A 55 11.40 9.87 1.25
C MET A 55 12.16 9.82 2.58
N GLY A 56 13.48 9.98 2.59
CA GLY A 56 14.33 9.86 3.78
C GLY A 56 15.60 9.07 3.50
N LEU A 57 16.53 8.98 4.46
CA LEU A 57 17.72 8.15 4.29
C LEU A 57 17.35 6.66 4.38
N ILE A 58 16.54 6.31 5.37
CA ILE A 58 16.04 4.96 5.61
C ILE A 58 14.54 5.04 5.79
N SER A 59 13.78 4.25 5.04
CA SER A 59 12.34 4.17 5.13
C SER A 59 11.89 2.72 5.25
N ILE A 60 11.00 2.46 6.20
CA ILE A 60 10.36 1.15 6.38
C ILE A 60 8.86 1.32 6.21
N GLY A 61 8.25 0.39 5.50
CA GLY A 61 6.85 0.47 5.16
C GLY A 61 6.18 -0.88 5.05
N THR A 62 4.86 -0.82 4.99
CA THR A 62 4.00 -1.97 4.81
C THR A 62 3.01 -1.67 3.70
N GLY A 63 2.56 -2.68 2.97
CA GLY A 63 1.69 -2.45 1.83
C GLY A 63 0.75 -3.60 1.52
N TRP A 64 -0.12 -3.32 0.54
CA TRP A 64 -1.14 -4.23 0.05
C TRP A 64 -1.00 -4.38 -1.46
N ASP A 65 -1.00 -5.63 -1.92
CA ASP A 65 -1.03 -5.98 -3.34
C ASP A 65 -2.46 -6.28 -3.79
N TYR A 66 -2.89 -5.73 -4.92
CA TYR A 66 -4.22 -5.96 -5.46
C TYR A 66 -4.27 -5.88 -6.99
N GLY A 67 -5.44 -6.24 -7.53
CA GLY A 67 -5.68 -6.34 -8.97
C GLY A 67 -5.50 -7.77 -9.49
N LYS A 68 -5.95 -8.00 -10.73
CA LYS A 68 -6.08 -9.34 -11.32
C LYS A 68 -4.76 -10.13 -11.36
N ASN A 69 -3.64 -9.43 -11.53
CA ASN A 69 -2.29 -10.00 -11.58
C ASN A 69 -1.34 -9.34 -10.56
N ASN A 70 -1.85 -8.83 -9.43
CA ASN A 70 -1.06 -8.06 -8.44
C ASN A 70 -0.30 -6.88 -9.06
N GLN A 71 -0.94 -6.20 -10.02
CA GLN A 71 -0.33 -5.09 -10.77
C GLN A 71 -0.32 -3.81 -9.98
N TRP A 72 -1.20 -3.68 -8.98
CA TRP A 72 -1.32 -2.50 -8.16
C TRP A 72 -0.86 -2.79 -6.76
N GLU A 73 -0.17 -1.83 -6.17
CA GLU A 73 0.38 -1.96 -4.84
C GLU A 73 0.34 -0.60 -4.15
N THR A 74 -0.30 -0.55 -2.97
CA THR A 74 -0.34 0.65 -2.13
C THR A 74 0.52 0.40 -0.91
N ASP A 75 1.46 1.30 -0.67
CA ASP A 75 2.40 1.21 0.43
C ASP A 75 2.31 2.46 1.31
N VAL A 76 2.51 2.24 2.61
CA VAL A 76 2.72 3.30 3.58
C VAL A 76 4.11 3.14 4.17
N PHE A 77 4.91 4.20 4.12
CA PHE A 77 6.26 4.24 4.64
C PHE A 77 6.42 5.27 5.75
N PHE A 78 7.24 4.91 6.72
CA PHE A 78 7.82 5.81 7.70
C PHE A 78 9.31 5.90 7.45
N GLY A 79 9.77 7.09 7.10
CA GLY A 79 11.17 7.38 6.86
C GLY A 79 11.80 8.14 8.01
N PHE A 80 13.09 7.90 8.21
CA PHE A 80 13.93 8.64 9.12
C PHE A 80 14.95 9.46 8.33
N LEU A 81 14.98 10.76 8.61
CA LEU A 81 15.94 11.70 8.05
C LEU A 81 16.88 12.18 9.17
N PRO A 82 18.12 11.65 9.25
CA PRO A 82 19.09 12.11 10.23
C PRO A 82 19.56 13.54 9.97
N LYS A 83 19.99 14.23 11.04
CA LYS A 83 20.61 15.56 11.00
C LYS A 83 21.94 15.54 10.24
N TYR A 84 21.89 15.68 8.91
CA TYR A 84 23.08 16.02 8.11
C TYR A 84 23.07 17.48 7.64
N SER A 85 21.90 18.08 7.44
CA SER A 85 21.76 19.46 6.92
C SER A 85 20.73 20.30 7.70
N THR A 86 19.99 19.71 8.64
CA THR A 86 18.97 20.42 9.44
C THR A 86 19.22 20.27 10.93
N LYS A 87 18.75 21.24 11.73
CA LYS A 87 18.94 21.30 13.19
C LYS A 87 18.28 20.14 13.93
N GLU A 88 17.35 19.41 13.33
CA GLU A 88 16.53 18.38 13.98
C GLU A 88 16.36 17.10 13.15
N ASN A 89 16.18 15.97 13.85
CA ASN A 89 15.85 14.69 13.20
C ASN A 89 14.41 14.81 12.72
N LYS A 90 14.15 14.41 11.47
CA LYS A 90 12.80 14.49 10.91
C LYS A 90 12.28 13.10 10.61
N ILE A 91 11.03 12.85 10.97
CA ILE A 91 10.31 11.66 10.55
C ILE A 91 9.52 12.04 9.30
N THR A 92 9.44 11.13 8.35
CA THR A 92 8.65 11.32 7.13
C THR A 92 7.57 10.25 7.08
N PHE A 93 6.42 10.64 6.59
CA PHE A 93 5.32 9.76 6.24
C PHE A 93 5.18 9.79 4.72
N THR A 94 5.16 8.63 4.08
CA THR A 94 4.96 8.53 2.64
C THR A 94 3.84 7.57 2.32
N LEU A 95 2.89 8.04 1.53
CA LEU A 95 1.92 7.19 0.87
C LEU A 95 2.35 6.99 -0.58
N LYS A 96 2.50 5.74 -1.00
CA LYS A 96 3.03 5.38 -2.31
C LYS A 96 2.08 4.44 -3.03
N GLN A 97 1.82 4.74 -4.29
CA GLN A 97 1.00 3.95 -5.19
C GLN A 97 1.87 3.47 -6.34
N ASN A 98 1.92 2.16 -6.52
CA ASN A 98 2.74 1.49 -7.53
C ASN A 98 1.86 0.80 -8.56
N PHE A 99 2.38 0.75 -9.78
CA PHE A 99 1.85 0.02 -10.90
C PHE A 99 2.96 -0.80 -11.58
N ILE A 100 2.71 -2.10 -11.68
CA ILE A 100 3.63 -3.10 -12.22
C ILE A 100 2.90 -3.79 -13.39
N PRO A 101 3.10 -3.32 -14.63
CA PRO A 101 2.31 -3.81 -15.77
C PRO A 101 2.54 -5.29 -16.08
N TRP A 102 3.76 -5.78 -15.89
CA TRP A 102 4.24 -7.05 -16.41
C TRP A 102 5.36 -7.63 -15.53
N THR A 103 5.23 -8.91 -15.23
CA THR A 103 6.23 -9.73 -14.55
C THR A 103 6.64 -10.85 -15.49
N LYS A 104 7.94 -11.04 -15.69
CA LYS A 104 8.50 -12.08 -16.56
C LYS A 104 9.35 -13.06 -15.75
N PRO A 105 9.17 -14.38 -15.89
CA PRO A 105 10.10 -15.33 -15.30
C PRO A 105 11.46 -15.24 -16.01
N ILE A 106 12.54 -15.30 -15.23
CA ILE A 106 13.89 -15.50 -15.76
C ILE A 106 14.14 -17.01 -15.79
N GLY A 107 14.87 -17.52 -16.80
CA GLY A 107 15.03 -18.96 -17.05
C GLY A 107 15.54 -19.81 -15.87
N THR A 108 16.08 -19.18 -14.82
CA THR A 108 16.42 -19.84 -13.56
C THR A 108 15.17 -20.03 -12.68
N LYS A 109 14.89 -21.26 -12.24
CA LYS A 109 13.77 -21.58 -11.34
C LYS A 109 13.70 -20.63 -10.16
N GLY A 110 12.57 -19.94 -10.01
CA GLY A 110 12.27 -19.06 -8.87
C GLY A 110 12.61 -17.59 -9.07
N PHE A 111 13.27 -17.19 -10.16
CA PHE A 111 13.57 -15.79 -10.45
C PHE A 111 12.55 -15.17 -11.40
N TYR A 112 12.14 -13.96 -11.08
CA TYR A 112 11.22 -13.14 -11.87
C TYR A 112 11.75 -11.72 -11.96
N ILE A 113 11.53 -11.07 -13.09
CA ILE A 113 11.89 -9.68 -13.33
C ILE A 113 10.63 -8.89 -13.67
N ASP A 114 10.52 -7.72 -13.06
CA ASP A 114 9.56 -6.70 -13.40
C ASP A 114 10.33 -5.60 -14.15
N PRO A 115 10.34 -5.64 -15.50
CA PRO A 115 11.16 -4.73 -16.31
C PRO A 115 10.73 -3.27 -16.19
N LEU A 116 9.51 -3.03 -15.71
CA LEU A 116 8.98 -1.71 -15.46
C LEU A 116 8.12 -1.75 -14.20
N ALA A 117 8.46 -0.91 -13.24
CA ALA A 117 7.62 -0.49 -12.14
C ALA A 117 7.53 1.02 -12.18
N CYS A 118 6.33 1.58 -12.18
CA CYS A 118 6.13 3.02 -12.12
C CYS A 118 5.12 3.35 -11.04
N GLY A 119 5.12 4.59 -10.58
CA GLY A 119 4.17 4.99 -9.58
C GLY A 119 4.35 6.42 -9.14
N LEU A 120 3.49 6.78 -8.20
CA LEU A 120 3.44 8.10 -7.59
C LEU A 120 3.50 7.96 -6.08
N TYR A 121 4.17 8.88 -5.42
CA TYR A 121 4.19 8.92 -3.97
C TYR A 121 4.08 10.35 -3.44
N ILE A 122 3.38 10.44 -2.33
CA ILE A 122 3.15 11.67 -1.60
C ILE A 122 3.96 11.57 -0.32
N ASN A 123 4.96 12.43 -0.19
CA ASN A 123 5.80 12.51 1.01
C ASN A 123 5.37 13.70 1.87
N THR A 124 5.24 13.46 3.17
CA THR A 124 4.93 14.47 4.19
C THR A 124 5.96 14.38 5.29
N ILE A 125 6.60 15.50 5.64
CA ILE A 125 7.58 15.53 6.73
C ILE A 125 6.83 15.77 8.04
N LEU A 126 6.84 14.77 8.93
CA LEU A 126 6.33 14.87 10.29
C LEU A 126 7.38 15.58 11.15
N ASN A 127 7.28 16.90 11.20
CA ASN A 127 8.01 17.72 12.17
C ASN A 127 7.00 18.40 13.11
N GLY A 128 7.31 18.45 14.40
CA GLY A 128 6.46 19.06 15.43
C GLY A 128 6.20 20.55 15.19
N ASP A 129 7.10 21.21 14.45
CA ASP A 129 7.04 22.65 14.17
C ASP A 129 6.39 23.02 12.82
N PHE A 130 6.00 22.04 12.00
CA PHE A 130 5.31 22.32 10.73
C PHE A 130 3.80 22.17 10.94
N TRP A 131 3.20 23.29 11.33
CA TRP A 131 1.76 23.51 11.50
C TRP A 131 0.96 22.97 10.30
N ILE A 132 -0.19 22.36 10.59
CA ILE A 132 -1.15 21.84 9.60
C ILE A 132 -1.85 23.01 8.86
N SER A 133 -1.78 24.22 9.43
CA SER A 133 -2.14 25.49 8.78
C SER A 133 -0.92 26.39 8.63
N GLU A 134 -0.84 27.11 7.51
CA GLU A 134 0.14 28.16 7.27
C GLU A 134 0.04 29.23 8.39
N PRO A 135 1.15 29.75 8.96
CA PRO A 135 1.08 30.90 9.84
C PRO A 135 0.62 32.14 9.06
N ASP A 136 -0.25 32.97 9.65
CA ASP A 136 -0.87 34.22 9.13
C ASP A 136 0.11 35.31 8.61
N LYS A 137 1.39 35.00 8.40
CA LYS A 137 2.41 35.93 7.90
C LYS A 137 2.41 36.07 6.36
N TYR A 138 1.74 35.17 5.65
CA TYR A 138 1.54 35.24 4.20
C TYR A 138 0.04 35.18 3.90
N PRO A 139 -0.47 35.95 2.92
CA PRO A 139 -1.89 35.94 2.59
C PRO A 139 -2.35 34.52 2.26
N ASN A 140 -3.45 34.09 2.88
CA ASN A 140 -4.14 32.82 2.67
C ASN A 140 -4.56 32.69 1.20
N ASP A 141 -3.64 32.25 0.34
CA ASP A 141 -3.81 31.85 -1.07
C ASP A 141 -2.48 31.86 -1.88
N TYR A 142 -1.33 32.19 -1.27
CA TYR A 142 -0.07 32.29 -2.03
C TYR A 142 0.44 30.93 -2.56
N TYR A 143 0.07 29.81 -1.92
CA TYR A 143 0.33 28.45 -2.41
C TYR A 143 -0.97 27.62 -2.40
N SER A 144 -1.52 27.28 -3.56
CA SER A 144 -2.74 26.45 -3.68
C SER A 144 -2.54 24.98 -3.23
N PHE A 145 -1.35 24.60 -2.77
CA PHE A 145 -1.00 23.27 -2.28
C PHE A 145 -0.33 23.38 -0.90
N SER A 146 -0.75 22.55 0.06
CA SER A 146 -0.13 22.49 1.39
C SER A 146 1.38 22.26 1.26
N THR A 147 2.20 23.21 1.72
CA THR A 147 3.67 23.25 1.55
C THR A 147 4.39 22.03 2.15
N LYS A 148 3.68 21.25 2.98
CA LYS A 148 4.18 20.06 3.68
C LYS A 148 4.12 18.78 2.85
N MET A 149 3.24 18.72 1.85
CA MET A 149 3.02 17.54 1.01
C MET A 149 3.78 17.71 -0.31
N ARG A 150 4.60 16.72 -0.65
CA ARG A 150 5.39 16.72 -1.89
C ARG A 150 4.96 15.56 -2.77
N PHE A 151 4.53 15.87 -3.99
CA PHE A 151 4.20 14.86 -4.99
C PHE A 151 5.46 14.45 -5.74
N ASN A 152 5.61 13.15 -5.94
CA ASN A 152 6.75 12.58 -6.62
C ASN A 152 6.27 11.47 -7.56
N VAL A 153 6.98 11.32 -8.67
CA VAL A 153 6.79 10.24 -9.63
C VAL A 153 8.07 9.43 -9.68
N TYR A 154 7.95 8.12 -9.84
CA TYR A 154 9.12 7.26 -9.98
C TYR A 154 8.93 6.21 -11.07
N ILE A 155 10.07 5.77 -11.59
CA ILE A 155 10.21 4.64 -12.50
C ILE A 155 11.34 3.76 -12.01
N GLY A 156 11.21 2.45 -12.13
CA GLY A 156 12.16 1.50 -11.58
C GLY A 156 12.03 0.13 -12.20
N GLN A 157 12.89 -0.78 -11.73
CA GLN A 157 12.80 -2.21 -12.04
C GLN A 157 12.91 -3.02 -10.77
N ARG A 158 12.41 -4.24 -10.83
CA ARG A 158 12.37 -5.15 -9.69
C ARG A 158 12.83 -6.53 -10.09
N LEU A 159 13.55 -7.18 -9.19
CA LEU A 159 13.99 -8.56 -9.31
C LEU A 159 13.44 -9.34 -8.13
N THR A 160 12.56 -10.28 -8.40
CA THR A 160 11.88 -11.10 -7.41
C THR A 160 12.46 -12.52 -7.39
N TYR A 161 12.84 -12.98 -6.21
CA TYR A 161 13.20 -14.35 -5.93
C TYR A 161 12.12 -15.02 -5.08
N LYS A 162 11.45 -16.03 -5.62
CA LYS A 162 10.46 -16.84 -4.90
C LYS A 162 11.17 -17.94 -4.13
N ILE A 163 11.03 -17.92 -2.80
CA ILE A 163 11.64 -18.92 -1.93
C ILE A 163 10.87 -20.24 -2.09
N PRO A 164 11.57 -21.38 -2.31
CA PRO A 164 10.94 -22.69 -2.37
C PRO A 164 10.16 -23.01 -1.09
N HIS A 165 9.06 -23.75 -1.23
CA HIS A 165 8.14 -24.05 -0.12
C HIS A 165 8.83 -24.71 1.08
N GLU A 166 9.84 -25.54 0.82
CA GLU A 166 10.63 -26.26 1.84
C GLU A 166 11.53 -25.34 2.69
N LYS A 167 11.85 -24.14 2.21
CA LYS A 167 12.76 -23.18 2.89
C LYS A 167 12.04 -21.93 3.37
N ARG A 168 10.70 -21.93 3.34
CA ARG A 168 9.88 -20.78 3.71
C ARG A 168 9.71 -20.74 5.23
N PHE A 169 10.42 -19.81 5.88
CA PHE A 169 10.21 -19.52 7.30
C PHE A 169 9.13 -18.44 7.48
N PHE A 170 9.45 -17.18 7.14
CA PHE A 170 8.55 -16.04 7.34
C PHE A 170 8.17 -15.30 6.05
N ALA A 171 8.96 -15.44 4.98
CA ALA A 171 8.74 -14.71 3.73
C ALA A 171 8.52 -15.66 2.54
N LYS A 172 7.53 -15.34 1.71
CA LYS A 172 7.21 -16.07 0.47
C LYS A 172 8.15 -15.77 -0.67
N SER A 173 8.56 -14.52 -0.79
CA SER A 173 9.48 -14.03 -1.80
C SER A 173 10.22 -12.79 -1.31
N VAL A 174 11.42 -12.61 -1.86
CA VAL A 174 12.23 -11.42 -1.66
C VAL A 174 12.34 -10.71 -3.00
N THR A 175 11.99 -9.43 -3.03
CA THR A 175 12.09 -8.61 -4.24
C THR A 175 13.04 -7.46 -3.99
N ALA A 176 14.15 -7.43 -4.71
CA ALA A 176 15.02 -6.27 -4.76
C ALA A 176 14.51 -5.30 -5.82
N PHE A 177 14.51 -4.01 -5.53
CA PHE A 177 14.06 -2.99 -6.47
C PHE A 177 14.98 -1.78 -6.44
N TYR A 178 15.08 -1.12 -7.59
CA TYR A 178 15.70 0.17 -7.70
C TYR A 178 14.71 1.14 -8.34
N GLU A 179 14.73 2.38 -7.90
CA GLU A 179 13.80 3.40 -8.34
C GLU A 179 14.52 4.71 -8.60
N LEU A 180 14.16 5.32 -9.72
CA LEU A 180 14.55 6.65 -10.13
C LEU A 180 13.32 7.54 -9.98
N SER A 181 13.37 8.46 -9.02
CA SER A 181 12.26 9.35 -8.70
C SER A 181 12.58 10.81 -9.02
N THR A 182 11.54 11.57 -9.32
CA THR A 182 11.59 13.03 -9.49
C THR A 182 10.45 13.67 -8.72
N ASN A 183 10.65 14.91 -8.29
CA ASN A 183 9.65 15.70 -7.55
C ASN A 183 8.89 16.62 -8.52
N ASP A 184 7.63 16.90 -8.20
CA ASP A 184 6.75 17.83 -8.92
C ASP A 184 7.41 19.17 -9.26
N LEU A 185 8.09 19.81 -8.30
CA LEU A 185 8.78 21.08 -8.52
C LEU A 185 9.91 20.96 -9.55
N TYR A 186 10.67 19.86 -9.51
CA TYR A 186 11.75 19.63 -10.46
C TYR A 186 11.23 19.21 -11.83
N LEU A 187 10.13 18.46 -11.89
CA LEU A 187 9.49 18.10 -13.14
C LEU A 187 8.96 19.35 -13.85
N ALA A 188 8.23 20.21 -13.15
CA ALA A 188 7.79 21.50 -13.67
C ALA A 188 8.97 22.36 -14.13
N SER A 189 10.04 22.43 -13.31
CA SER A 189 11.24 23.19 -13.65
C SER A 189 12.00 22.60 -14.86
N ALA A 190 12.00 21.29 -15.06
CA ALA A 190 12.63 20.64 -16.21
C ALA A 190 11.87 20.91 -17.53
N PHE A 191 10.53 21.04 -17.47
CA PHE A 191 9.73 21.46 -18.62
C PHE A 191 9.92 22.93 -18.97
N THR A 192 10.13 23.80 -17.97
CA THR A 192 10.30 25.24 -18.18
C THR A 192 11.75 25.64 -18.50
N ASN A 193 12.76 24.92 -17.96
CA ASN A 193 14.18 25.29 -18.07
C ASN A 193 15.05 24.15 -18.63
N LYS A 194 15.62 24.36 -19.82
CA LYS A 194 16.53 23.43 -20.53
C LYS A 194 17.94 23.29 -19.91
N TYR A 195 18.25 24.01 -18.83
CA TYR A 195 19.60 24.06 -18.25
C TYR A 195 19.86 22.98 -17.17
N LEU A 196 18.80 22.34 -16.66
CA LEU A 196 18.90 21.35 -15.59
C LEU A 196 19.35 19.99 -16.14
N LYS A 197 20.43 19.43 -15.60
CA LYS A 197 20.90 18.10 -16.02
C LYS A 197 20.05 17.03 -15.33
N PRO A 198 19.83 15.86 -15.98
CA PRO A 198 19.10 14.74 -15.37
C PRO A 198 19.59 14.34 -13.98
N LYS A 199 20.89 14.49 -13.70
CA LYS A 199 21.47 14.18 -12.39
C LYS A 199 21.02 15.12 -11.26
N ASP A 200 20.56 16.32 -11.59
CA ASP A 200 20.25 17.35 -10.60
C ASP A 200 18.83 17.19 -10.02
N TYR A 201 17.93 16.54 -10.76
CA TYR A 201 16.55 16.32 -10.35
C TYR A 201 16.16 14.86 -10.15
N LEU A 202 16.93 13.91 -10.69
CA LEU A 202 16.66 12.48 -10.52
C LEU A 202 17.30 11.96 -9.24
N ARG A 203 16.48 11.31 -8.41
CA ARG A 203 16.91 10.68 -7.16
C ARG A 203 16.85 9.18 -7.31
N LEU A 204 18.00 8.52 -7.19
CA LEU A 204 18.10 7.07 -7.15
C LEU A 204 17.80 6.57 -5.74
N SER A 205 17.06 5.48 -5.65
CA SER A 205 16.79 4.78 -4.40
C SER A 205 16.80 3.27 -4.63
N PHE A 206 17.09 2.54 -3.56
CA PHE A 206 17.17 1.09 -3.57
C PHE A 206 16.27 0.54 -2.48
N GLY A 207 15.71 -0.63 -2.68
CA GLY A 207 14.92 -1.25 -1.64
C GLY A 207 14.75 -2.74 -1.78
N LEU A 208 14.21 -3.30 -0.70
CA LEU A 208 13.90 -4.71 -0.55
C LEU A 208 12.45 -4.83 -0.11
N LYS A 209 11.67 -5.66 -0.81
CA LYS A 209 10.32 -6.07 -0.43
C LYS A 209 10.37 -7.52 0.04
N LEU A 210 9.77 -7.78 1.19
CA LEU A 210 9.56 -9.10 1.76
C LEU A 210 8.07 -9.41 1.73
N GLN A 211 7.68 -10.39 0.91
CA GLN A 211 6.30 -10.84 0.83
C GLN A 211 6.01 -11.78 2.00
N LEU A 212 4.98 -11.50 2.81
CA LEU A 212 4.62 -12.35 3.95
C LEU A 212 3.56 -13.38 3.57
N PHE A 213 2.54 -12.95 2.80
CA PHE A 213 1.38 -13.75 2.41
C PHE A 213 1.20 -13.83 0.90
#